data_AF-A0A3D3RJZ5-F1
#
_entry.id   AF-A0A3D3RJZ5-F1
#
_cell.length_a   1.000
_cell.length_b   1.000
_cell.length_c   1.000
_cell.angle_alpha   90.00
_cell.angle_beta   90.00
_cell.angle_gamma   90.00
#
_symmetry.space_group_name_H-M   'P 1'
#
loop_
_entity.id
_entity.type
_entity.pdbx_description
1 polymer ?
#
loop_
_entity_poly.entity_id
_entity_poly.type
_entity_poly.pdbx_seq_one_letter_code
_entity_poly.pdbx_strand_id
1 'polypeptide(L)'
;NSENIYAKVQLEPKVSIYEYLLEWGPIPESTKTYQVKKFSDDLYLVYALEYDLQLEFETKEDRNAFHSVIETYAKKYDENKDDMTGLIYGAWWQPLYSTTASTMNEEEYKEIKDYIVTHDNYSIHTFCLLEDETKVKKNLKQALKEEIKKEENELQLESKTRYVNNAFYRYLQGDYQ
;
A
#
# COMPACT_ATOMS: atom_id res chain seq x y z
N ASN A 1 -24.78 5.73 7.76
CA ASN A 1 -24.05 4.45 7.94
C ASN A 1 -24.31 3.93 9.35
N SER A 2 -24.00 2.66 9.65
CA SER A 2 -24.24 2.07 10.99
C SER A 2 -23.35 2.69 12.07
N GLU A 3 -22.13 3.07 11.71
CA GLU A 3 -21.11 3.59 12.64
C GLU A 3 -21.13 5.13 12.81
N ASN A 4 -22.04 5.83 12.13
CA ASN A 4 -22.16 7.30 12.13
C ASN A 4 -20.84 8.06 11.76
N ILE A 5 -19.99 7.44 10.95
CA ILE A 5 -18.72 8.03 10.42
C ILE A 5 -18.98 8.78 9.11
N TYR A 6 -18.53 10.02 8.99
CA TYR A 6 -18.67 10.78 7.75
C TYR A 6 -17.31 10.96 7.06
N ALA A 7 -17.24 10.56 5.78
CA ALA A 7 -16.06 10.74 4.95
C ALA A 7 -16.46 11.03 3.50
N LYS A 8 -15.71 11.89 2.82
CA LYS A 8 -15.73 11.96 1.36
C LYS A 8 -14.93 10.77 0.83
N VAL A 9 -15.42 10.18 -0.25
CA VAL A 9 -14.86 8.97 -0.84
C VAL A 9 -14.40 9.27 -2.25
N GLN A 10 -13.17 8.87 -2.56
CA GLN A 10 -12.63 8.86 -3.91
C GLN A 10 -12.02 7.48 -4.21
N LEU A 11 -12.24 7.00 -5.44
CA LEU A 11 -11.58 5.82 -5.97
C LEU A 11 -10.60 6.26 -7.05
N GLU A 12 -9.35 5.85 -6.93
CA GLU A 12 -8.30 6.13 -7.90
C GLU A 12 -7.86 4.83 -8.56
N PRO A 13 -7.99 4.67 -9.90
CA PRO A 13 -7.54 3.45 -10.57
C PRO A 13 -6.02 3.33 -10.49
N LYS A 14 -5.55 2.11 -10.24
CA LYS A 14 -4.14 1.81 -10.01
C LYS A 14 -3.75 0.50 -10.66
N VAL A 15 -2.50 0.43 -11.12
CA VAL A 15 -1.86 -0.85 -11.44
C VAL A 15 -0.87 -1.18 -10.34
N SER A 16 -1.13 -2.25 -9.61
CA SER A 16 -0.23 -2.78 -8.60
C SER A 16 0.70 -3.82 -9.24
N ILE A 17 1.99 -3.70 -8.95
CA ILE A 17 3.02 -4.67 -9.36
C ILE A 17 3.72 -5.18 -8.10
N TYR A 18 3.64 -6.48 -7.87
CA TYR A 18 4.26 -7.14 -6.71
C TYR A 18 4.72 -8.56 -7.05
N GLU A 19 5.60 -9.11 -6.24
CA GLU A 19 6.10 -10.47 -6.42
C GLU A 19 5.01 -11.52 -6.17
N TYR A 20 4.87 -12.49 -7.06
CA TYR A 20 4.03 -13.67 -6.87
C TYR A 20 4.87 -14.77 -6.24
N LEU A 21 4.54 -15.16 -5.01
CA LEU A 21 5.21 -16.27 -4.35
C LEU A 21 4.58 -17.58 -4.80
N LEU A 22 5.38 -18.50 -5.37
CA LEU A 22 4.89 -19.80 -5.86
C LEU A 22 4.28 -20.67 -4.76
N GLU A 23 4.59 -20.40 -3.49
CA GLU A 23 3.97 -21.04 -2.33
C GLU A 23 2.48 -20.68 -2.15
N TRP A 24 2.01 -19.56 -2.74
CA TRP A 24 0.60 -19.18 -2.71
C TRP A 24 -0.29 -20.13 -3.54
N GLY A 25 0.30 -20.90 -4.45
CA GLY A 25 -0.39 -21.88 -5.27
C GLY A 25 -0.01 -21.85 -6.75
N PRO A 26 -0.77 -22.56 -7.60
CA PRO A 26 -0.54 -22.54 -9.03
C PRO A 26 -0.80 -21.14 -9.61
N ILE A 27 0.00 -20.76 -10.60
CA ILE A 27 -0.19 -19.51 -11.33
C ILE A 27 -1.59 -19.51 -11.97
N PRO A 28 -2.45 -18.54 -11.63
CA PRO A 28 -3.81 -18.49 -12.16
C PRO A 28 -3.82 -18.08 -13.64
N GLU A 29 -4.90 -18.41 -14.34
CA GLU A 29 -5.13 -17.89 -15.70
C GLU A 29 -5.23 -16.37 -15.70
N SER A 30 -4.66 -15.74 -16.73
CA SER A 30 -4.71 -14.28 -16.87
C SER A 30 -6.14 -13.82 -17.13
N THR A 31 -6.53 -12.75 -16.43
CA THR A 31 -7.81 -12.04 -16.65
C THR A 31 -7.54 -10.64 -17.17
N LYS A 32 -8.61 -9.86 -17.42
CA LYS A 32 -8.48 -8.45 -17.84
C LYS A 32 -7.87 -7.56 -16.74
N THR A 33 -7.95 -7.97 -15.48
CA THR A 33 -7.54 -7.17 -14.32
C THR A 33 -6.45 -7.83 -13.50
N TYR A 34 -5.94 -8.99 -13.91
CA TYR A 34 -4.94 -9.74 -13.15
C TYR A 34 -4.09 -10.61 -14.08
N GLN A 35 -2.77 -10.50 -13.99
CA GLN A 35 -1.83 -11.32 -14.74
C GLN A 35 -0.56 -11.58 -13.93
N VAL A 36 -0.08 -12.82 -13.94
CA VAL A 36 1.26 -13.17 -13.42
C VAL A 36 2.22 -13.37 -14.60
N LYS A 37 3.38 -12.72 -14.55
CA LYS A 37 4.43 -12.85 -15.57
C LYS A 37 5.72 -13.36 -14.94
N LYS A 38 6.34 -14.35 -15.58
CA LYS A 38 7.70 -14.79 -15.23
C LYS A 38 8.72 -13.79 -15.80
N PHE A 39 9.62 -13.29 -14.95
CA PHE A 39 10.74 -12.42 -15.33
C PHE A 39 12.09 -13.13 -15.27
N SER A 40 12.27 -14.03 -14.31
CA SER A 40 13.42 -14.93 -14.21
C SER A 40 12.98 -16.24 -13.54
N ASP A 41 13.91 -17.18 -13.31
CA ASP A 41 13.58 -18.46 -12.67
C ASP A 41 12.95 -18.31 -11.29
N ASP A 42 13.40 -17.30 -10.53
CA ASP A 42 12.96 -17.04 -9.16
C ASP A 42 12.15 -15.74 -9.02
N LEU A 43 11.71 -15.13 -10.13
CA LEU A 43 10.96 -13.87 -10.09
C LEU A 43 9.71 -13.95 -10.97
N TYR A 44 8.56 -13.90 -10.32
CA TYR A 44 7.25 -13.77 -10.94
C TYR A 44 6.63 -12.47 -10.45
N LEU A 45 6.11 -11.64 -11.36
CA LEU A 45 5.46 -10.39 -11.01
C LEU A 45 3.97 -10.45 -11.36
N VAL A 46 3.14 -10.11 -10.39
CA VAL A 46 1.72 -9.82 -10.58
C VAL A 46 1.57 -8.43 -11.17
N TYR A 47 0.64 -8.29 -12.11
CA TYR A 47 0.08 -7.03 -12.58
C TYR A 47 -1.42 -7.07 -12.29
N ALA A 48 -1.87 -6.27 -11.35
CA ALA A 48 -3.28 -6.20 -10.95
C ALA A 48 -3.83 -4.79 -11.22
N LEU A 49 -4.98 -4.71 -11.90
CA LEU A 49 -5.75 -3.47 -12.00
C LEU A 49 -6.67 -3.39 -10.77
N GLU A 50 -6.41 -2.38 -9.95
CA GLU A 50 -7.00 -2.17 -8.64
C GLU A 50 -7.49 -0.73 -8.50
N TYR A 51 -8.03 -0.41 -7.32
CA TYR A 51 -8.39 0.94 -6.95
C TYR A 51 -7.79 1.25 -5.57
N ASP A 52 -7.15 2.41 -5.45
CA ASP A 52 -6.87 2.99 -4.15
C ASP A 52 -8.14 3.69 -3.65
N LEU A 53 -8.58 3.33 -2.43
CA LEU A 53 -9.66 4.00 -1.72
C LEU A 53 -9.08 5.17 -0.92
N GLN A 54 -9.49 6.39 -1.27
CA GLN A 54 -9.14 7.60 -0.52
C GLN A 54 -10.34 8.09 0.28
N LEU A 55 -10.09 8.38 1.55
CA LEU A 55 -11.08 8.86 2.50
C LEU A 55 -10.61 10.20 3.07
N GLU A 56 -11.44 11.23 2.92
CA GLU A 56 -11.26 12.52 3.60
C GLU A 56 -12.31 12.64 4.70
N PHE A 57 -11.86 12.70 5.94
CA PHE A 57 -12.71 12.86 7.11
C PHE A 57 -12.78 14.33 7.50
N GLU A 58 -13.98 14.79 7.88
CA GLU A 58 -14.17 16.16 8.37
C GLU A 58 -13.55 16.37 9.75
N THR A 59 -13.54 15.32 10.57
CA THR A 59 -13.06 15.37 11.97
C THR A 59 -12.00 14.32 12.26
N LYS A 60 -11.19 14.57 13.30
CA LYS A 60 -10.20 13.59 13.81
C LYS A 60 -10.91 12.38 14.41
N GLU A 61 -12.05 12.62 15.05
CA GLU A 61 -12.90 11.65 15.70
C GLU A 61 -13.42 10.62 14.69
N ASP A 62 -13.94 11.06 13.54
CA ASP A 62 -14.41 10.18 12.47
C ASP A 62 -13.28 9.32 11.88
N ARG A 63 -12.11 9.93 11.65
CA ARG A 63 -10.92 9.22 11.17
C ARG A 63 -10.47 8.13 12.15
N ASN A 64 -10.44 8.44 13.45
CA ASN A 64 -10.05 7.49 14.49
C ASN A 64 -11.12 6.40 14.71
N ALA A 65 -12.40 6.75 14.57
CA ALA A 65 -13.49 5.78 14.58
C ALA A 65 -13.39 4.81 13.40
N PHE A 66 -13.03 5.31 12.21
CA PHE A 66 -12.75 4.45 11.05
C PHE A 66 -11.61 3.47 11.31
N HIS A 67 -10.49 3.93 11.88
CA HIS A 67 -9.39 3.03 12.29
C HIS A 67 -9.92 1.91 13.22
N SER A 68 -10.74 2.26 14.21
CA SER A 68 -11.30 1.30 15.17
C SER A 68 -12.19 0.25 14.50
N VAL A 69 -13.00 0.67 13.51
CA VAL A 69 -13.84 -0.25 12.70
C VAL A 69 -12.97 -1.24 11.93
N ILE A 70 -11.88 -0.75 11.32
CA ILE A 70 -10.95 -1.60 10.58
C ILE A 70 -10.24 -2.59 11.51
N GLU A 71 -9.76 -2.14 12.66
CA GLU A 71 -9.09 -3.00 13.64
C GLU A 71 -10.02 -4.09 14.19
N THR A 72 -11.31 -3.80 14.29
CA THR A 72 -12.32 -4.74 14.81
C THR A 72 -12.81 -5.72 13.77
N TYR A 73 -13.08 -5.25 12.55
CA TYR A 73 -13.86 -6.02 11.57
C TYR A 73 -13.10 -6.37 10.29
N ALA A 74 -11.93 -5.82 10.03
CA ALA A 74 -11.18 -6.10 8.78
C ALA A 74 -10.06 -7.12 8.98
N LYS A 75 -9.79 -7.57 10.21
CA LYS A 75 -8.64 -8.41 10.52
C LYS A 75 -8.97 -9.89 10.50
N LYS A 76 -8.30 -10.60 9.61
CA LYS A 76 -8.22 -12.06 9.61
C LYS A 76 -6.84 -12.47 10.14
N TYR A 77 -6.86 -13.29 11.18
CA TYR A 77 -5.73 -13.90 11.85
C TYR A 77 -5.75 -15.41 11.62
N ASP A 78 -4.62 -16.07 11.85
CA ASP A 78 -4.54 -17.53 11.76
C ASP A 78 -5.51 -18.22 12.72
N GLU A 79 -5.77 -17.56 13.85
CA GLU A 79 -6.61 -18.01 14.94
C GLU A 79 -8.12 -17.88 14.64
N ASN A 80 -8.51 -16.97 13.75
CA ASN A 80 -9.92 -16.72 13.38
C ASN A 80 -10.19 -16.95 11.89
N LYS A 81 -9.26 -17.55 11.14
CA LYS A 81 -9.36 -17.69 9.67
C LYS A 81 -10.58 -18.49 9.21
N ASP A 82 -11.10 -19.36 10.09
CA ASP A 82 -12.27 -20.20 9.87
C ASP A 82 -13.57 -19.61 10.48
N ASP A 83 -13.46 -18.66 11.43
CA ASP A 83 -14.58 -17.92 12.03
C ASP A 83 -14.57 -16.47 11.56
N MET A 84 -15.11 -16.26 10.37
CA MET A 84 -15.22 -14.95 9.72
C MET A 84 -16.48 -14.19 10.18
N THR A 85 -17.12 -14.61 11.27
CA THR A 85 -18.35 -13.99 11.78
C THR A 85 -18.08 -12.56 12.21
N GLY A 86 -18.85 -11.61 11.66
CA GLY A 86 -18.73 -10.19 12.00
C GLY A 86 -17.66 -9.43 11.22
N LEU A 87 -16.86 -10.08 10.38
CA LEU A 87 -15.89 -9.37 9.53
C LEU A 87 -16.58 -8.57 8.41
N ILE A 88 -15.92 -7.51 7.96
CA ILE A 88 -16.29 -6.77 6.76
C ILE A 88 -16.32 -7.75 5.58
N TYR A 89 -17.34 -7.65 4.74
CA TYR A 89 -17.49 -8.50 3.57
C TYR A 89 -16.24 -8.43 2.68
N GLY A 90 -15.63 -9.59 2.41
CA GLY A 90 -14.40 -9.68 1.61
C GLY A 90 -13.14 -9.24 2.34
N ALA A 91 -13.16 -9.10 3.67
CA ALA A 91 -11.96 -8.84 4.46
C ALA A 91 -10.86 -9.88 4.17
N TRP A 92 -9.66 -9.37 3.89
CA TRP A 92 -8.44 -10.15 3.73
C TRP A 92 -7.68 -10.19 5.07
N TRP A 93 -6.44 -10.71 5.08
CA TRP A 93 -5.60 -10.82 6.28
C TRP A 93 -5.54 -9.51 7.06
N GLN A 94 -4.97 -8.43 6.49
CA GLN A 94 -5.01 -7.10 7.11
C GLN A 94 -4.98 -6.01 6.03
N PRO A 95 -5.83 -4.96 6.11
CA PRO A 95 -5.75 -3.83 5.18
C PRO A 95 -4.52 -2.97 5.50
N LEU A 96 -3.82 -2.58 4.44
CA LEU A 96 -2.68 -1.67 4.50
C LEU A 96 -3.13 -0.27 4.11
N TYR A 97 -2.98 0.71 4.99
CA TYR A 97 -3.39 2.09 4.69
C TYR A 97 -2.48 3.10 5.35
N SER A 98 -2.44 4.29 4.76
CA SER A 98 -1.61 5.40 5.19
C SER A 98 -2.42 6.67 5.36
N THR A 99 -1.88 7.61 6.11
CA THR A 99 -2.42 8.96 6.26
C THR A 99 -1.30 10.00 6.21
N THR A 100 -1.66 11.22 5.85
CA THR A 100 -0.78 12.40 5.86
C THR A 100 -0.83 13.14 7.20
N ALA A 101 -1.77 12.78 8.08
CA ALA A 101 -1.94 13.46 9.36
C ALA A 101 -0.86 13.06 10.35
N SER A 102 -0.04 14.01 10.81
CA SER A 102 0.98 13.80 11.83
C SER A 102 0.45 13.66 13.25
N THR A 103 -0.87 13.68 13.43
CA THR A 103 -1.56 13.62 14.72
C THR A 103 -2.13 12.23 15.03
N MET A 104 -1.63 11.19 14.35
CA MET A 104 -1.97 9.81 14.65
C MET A 104 -1.33 9.36 15.96
N ASN A 105 -1.93 8.36 16.60
CA ASN A 105 -1.32 7.69 17.73
C ASN A 105 -0.09 6.90 17.26
N GLU A 106 1.08 7.18 17.84
CA GLU A 106 2.35 6.54 17.46
C GLU A 106 2.41 5.04 17.83
N GLU A 107 1.54 4.57 18.73
CA GLU A 107 1.43 3.14 19.04
C GLU A 107 0.72 2.35 17.93
N GLU A 108 -0.23 2.99 17.24
CA GLU A 108 -1.08 2.39 16.20
C GLU A 108 -0.56 2.69 14.79
N TYR A 109 0.15 3.81 14.63
CA TYR A 109 0.69 4.29 13.37
C TYR A 109 2.18 4.59 13.45
N LYS A 110 2.92 4.14 12.44
CA LYS A 110 4.36 4.35 12.33
C LYS A 110 4.70 5.27 11.18
N GLU A 111 5.70 6.12 11.39
CA GLU A 111 6.21 6.99 10.33
C GLU A 111 7.05 6.20 9.32
N ILE A 112 6.83 6.47 8.03
CA ILE A 112 7.60 5.93 6.91
C ILE A 112 7.86 7.02 5.86
N LYS A 113 8.67 6.71 4.85
CA LYS A 113 8.82 7.53 3.64
C LYS A 113 8.10 6.92 2.45
N ASP A 114 7.40 7.77 1.72
CA ASP A 114 6.87 7.51 0.38
C ASP A 114 7.75 8.25 -0.64
N TYR A 115 8.50 7.52 -1.43
CA TYR A 115 9.26 8.04 -2.56
C TYR A 115 8.41 7.96 -3.82
N ILE A 116 8.19 9.12 -4.44
CA ILE A 116 7.28 9.26 -5.56
C ILE A 116 8.09 9.64 -6.79
N VAL A 117 8.02 8.79 -7.80
CA VAL A 117 8.58 9.05 -9.12
C VAL A 117 7.44 9.44 -10.04
N THR A 118 7.44 10.66 -10.56
CA THR A 118 6.37 11.19 -11.40
C THR A 118 6.87 11.42 -12.82
N HIS A 119 6.04 11.05 -13.80
CA HIS A 119 6.18 11.38 -15.22
C HIS A 119 4.80 11.64 -15.83
N ASP A 120 4.58 12.84 -16.39
CA ASP A 120 3.26 13.30 -16.83
C ASP A 120 2.16 13.09 -15.77
N ASN A 121 1.15 12.28 -16.10
CA ASN A 121 0.02 11.95 -15.25
C ASN A 121 0.22 10.63 -14.48
N TYR A 122 1.42 10.05 -14.52
CA TYR A 122 1.73 8.79 -13.86
C TYR A 122 2.66 9.02 -12.68
N SER A 123 2.40 8.31 -11.59
CA SER A 123 3.31 8.22 -10.46
C SER A 123 3.57 6.77 -10.06
N ILE A 124 4.79 6.52 -9.60
CA ILE A 124 5.16 5.27 -8.92
C ILE A 124 5.52 5.62 -7.49
N HIS A 125 4.84 4.97 -6.54
CA HIS A 125 5.06 5.13 -5.11
C HIS A 125 5.88 3.97 -4.57
N THR A 126 6.99 4.28 -3.92
CA THR A 126 7.85 3.30 -3.24
C THR A 126 7.94 3.66 -1.77
N PHE A 127 7.36 2.82 -0.92
CA PHE A 127 7.37 3.00 0.53
C PHE A 127 8.62 2.37 1.14
N CYS A 128 9.23 3.05 2.12
CA CYS A 128 10.34 2.48 2.87
C CYS A 128 10.33 2.92 4.34
N LEU A 129 10.95 2.08 5.17
CA LEU A 129 11.26 2.39 6.55
C LEU A 129 12.25 3.56 6.64
N LEU A 130 12.24 4.30 7.75
CA LEU A 130 13.10 5.47 7.92
C LEU A 130 14.59 5.10 7.92
N GLU A 131 14.94 3.96 8.52
CA GLU A 131 16.29 3.40 8.54
C GLU A 131 16.82 3.06 7.14
N ASP A 132 15.93 2.73 6.19
CA ASP A 132 16.28 2.37 4.81
C ASP A 132 16.27 3.55 3.84
N GLU A 133 15.83 4.73 4.28
CA GLU A 133 15.63 5.92 3.44
C GLU A 133 16.87 6.24 2.58
N THR A 134 18.05 6.25 3.20
CA THR A 134 19.30 6.59 2.51
C THR A 134 19.62 5.58 1.40
N LYS A 135 19.41 4.30 1.67
CA LYS A 135 19.67 3.20 0.72
C LYS A 135 18.68 3.24 -0.43
N VAL A 136 17.39 3.37 -0.14
CA VAL A 136 16.32 3.43 -1.14
C VAL A 136 16.48 4.65 -2.04
N LYS A 137 16.70 5.83 -1.47
CA LYS A 137 16.96 7.07 -2.24
C LYS A 137 18.15 6.93 -3.18
N LYS A 138 19.25 6.34 -2.71
CA LYS A 138 20.44 6.09 -3.54
C LYS A 138 20.11 5.14 -4.69
N ASN A 139 19.43 4.04 -4.41
CA ASN A 139 19.09 3.04 -5.41
C ASN A 139 18.14 3.58 -6.48
N LEU A 140 17.09 4.32 -6.09
CA LEU A 140 16.18 4.98 -7.03
C LEU A 140 16.92 5.96 -7.94
N LYS A 141 17.76 6.84 -7.37
CA LYS A 141 18.58 7.76 -8.17
C LYS A 141 19.52 7.04 -9.15
N GLN A 142 20.05 5.88 -8.75
CA GLN A 142 20.91 5.09 -9.62
C GLN A 142 20.12 4.41 -10.74
N ALA A 143 18.97 3.81 -10.43
CA ALA A 143 18.11 3.13 -11.39
C ALA A 143 17.56 4.12 -12.44
N LEU A 144 17.23 5.34 -12.02
CA LEU A 144 16.67 6.38 -12.89
C LEU A 144 17.75 7.23 -13.57
N LYS A 145 19.04 6.96 -13.34
CA LYS A 145 20.15 7.83 -13.75
C LYS A 145 20.22 8.09 -15.24
N GLU A 146 19.90 7.10 -16.07
CA GLU A 146 19.94 7.24 -17.53
C GLU A 146 18.71 7.96 -18.06
N GLU A 147 17.53 7.65 -17.52
CA GLU A 147 16.27 8.28 -17.93
C GLU A 147 16.22 9.76 -17.50
N ILE A 148 16.72 10.10 -16.31
CA ILE A 148 16.89 11.50 -15.86
C ILE A 148 17.87 12.29 -16.77
N LYS A 149 18.79 11.62 -17.46
CA LYS A 149 19.82 12.27 -18.30
C LYS A 149 19.41 12.45 -19.76
N LYS A 150 18.47 11.65 -20.27
CA LYS A 150 18.18 11.55 -21.71
C LYS A 150 17.32 12.70 -22.21
N GLU A 151 16.50 13.32 -21.37
CA GLU A 151 15.63 14.42 -21.77
C GLU A 151 15.58 15.49 -20.67
N GLU A 152 15.60 16.78 -21.05
CA GLU A 152 15.50 17.91 -20.11
C GLU A 152 14.12 17.99 -19.40
N ASN A 153 13.23 17.00 -19.60
CA ASN A 153 11.92 16.91 -18.99
C ASN A 153 11.62 15.52 -18.38
N GLU A 154 11.18 15.60 -17.12
CA GLU A 154 9.98 14.92 -16.60
C GLU A 154 10.07 13.59 -15.85
N LEU A 155 11.22 13.14 -15.35
CA LEU A 155 11.21 12.23 -14.18
C LEU A 155 11.52 13.01 -12.91
N GLN A 156 10.49 13.25 -12.09
CA GLN A 156 10.61 13.94 -10.81
C GLN A 156 10.65 12.92 -9.68
N LEU A 157 11.65 13.03 -8.80
CA LEU A 157 11.74 12.22 -7.59
C LEU A 157 11.52 13.11 -6.36
N GLU A 158 10.38 12.93 -5.70
CA GLU A 158 10.07 13.56 -4.42
C GLU A 158 9.94 12.53 -3.30
N SER A 159 9.98 12.99 -2.05
CA SER A 159 9.62 12.15 -0.91
C SER A 159 8.61 12.85 -0.01
N LYS A 160 7.69 12.07 0.54
CA LYS A 160 6.67 12.52 1.50
C LYS A 160 6.76 11.67 2.76
N THR A 161 6.55 12.29 3.91
CA THR A 161 6.27 11.55 5.14
C THR A 161 4.83 11.01 5.08
N ARG A 162 4.67 9.77 5.53
CA ARG A 162 3.39 9.09 5.72
C ARG A 162 3.37 8.40 7.07
N TYR A 163 2.17 8.24 7.61
CA TYR A 163 1.91 7.47 8.82
C TYR A 163 1.07 6.27 8.44
N VAL A 164 1.56 5.07 8.70
CA VAL A 164 0.92 3.82 8.28
C VAL A 164 0.49 3.00 9.49
N ASN A 165 -0.62 2.27 9.36
CA ASN A 165 -1.05 1.37 10.42
C ASN A 165 0.00 0.27 10.67
N ASN A 166 -0.02 -0.33 11.85
CA ASN A 166 0.95 -1.37 12.25
C ASN A 166 1.06 -2.54 11.25
N ALA A 167 -0.03 -2.92 10.57
CA ALA A 167 0.00 -3.98 9.55
C ALA A 167 0.92 -3.61 8.38
N PHE A 168 0.80 -2.38 7.86
CA PHE A 168 1.60 -1.92 6.74
C PHE A 168 3.06 -1.68 7.17
N TYR A 169 3.30 -1.25 8.40
CA TYR A 169 4.65 -1.17 8.92
C TYR A 169 5.35 -2.55 8.95
N ARG A 170 4.68 -3.59 9.46
CA ARG A 170 5.22 -4.97 9.46
C ARG A 170 5.43 -5.50 8.05
N TYR A 171 4.50 -5.23 7.13
CA TYR A 171 4.67 -5.58 5.73
C TYR A 171 5.96 -5.02 5.13
N LEU A 172 6.32 -3.77 5.45
CA LEU A 172 7.60 -3.17 5.00
C LEU A 172 8.83 -3.80 5.66
N GLN A 173 8.69 -4.42 6.83
CA GLN A 173 9.74 -5.21 7.47
C GLN A 173 9.89 -6.62 6.87
N GLY A 174 9.03 -6.99 5.92
CA GLY A 174 8.95 -8.34 5.35
C GLY A 174 8.14 -9.32 6.20
N ASP A 175 7.46 -8.83 7.24
CA ASP A 175 6.56 -9.61 8.09
C ASP A 175 5.12 -9.41 7.61
N TYR A 176 4.64 -10.33 6.79
CA TYR A 176 3.31 -10.29 6.18
C TYR A 176 2.23 -10.99 7.01
N GLN A 177 2.54 -11.39 8.26
CA GLN A 177 1.64 -12.09 9.18
C GLN A 177 0.76 -11.14 10.03
#